data_AF-A0A847XFP4-F1
#
_entry.id   AF-A0A847XFP4-F1
#
_cell.length_a   1.000
_cell.length_b   1.000
_cell.length_c   1.000
_cell.angle_alpha   90.00
_cell.angle_beta   90.00
_cell.angle_gamma   90.00
#
_symmetry.space_group_name_H-M   'P 1'
#
loop_
_entity.id
_entity.type
_entity.pdbx_description
1 polymer ?
#
loop_
_entity_poly.entity_id
_entity_poly.type
_entity_poly.pdbx_seq_one_letter_code
_entity_poly.pdbx_strand_id
1 'polypeptide(L)'
;MTEVLSQNEIDALLQALNSGEVDVQEIKEEESSSKVKKYDFRNPQKIAKDQLRTLEIIHENLGRLFQTFLSGYLRAPVKISIFTVDQFAYSEFSNAISNPAFLSIIDFNPLNGQILIDISTNIVYSII
;
A
#
# COMPACT_ATOMS: atom_id res chain seq x y z
N MET A 1 -9.66 -10.73 -1.11
CA MET A 1 -10.06 -11.90 -1.91
C MET A 1 -11.11 -12.62 -1.10
N THR A 2 -12.32 -12.74 -1.65
CA THR A 2 -13.43 -13.46 -1.05
C THR A 2 -13.09 -14.93 -1.15
N GLU A 3 -12.84 -15.61 -0.04
CA GLU A 3 -12.62 -17.06 -0.02
C GLU A 3 -13.94 -17.73 -0.40
N VAL A 4 -14.05 -18.13 -1.66
CA VAL A 4 -15.12 -19.00 -2.14
C VAL A 4 -14.68 -20.41 -1.79
N LEU A 5 -15.36 -21.05 -0.83
CA LEU A 5 -15.07 -22.43 -0.45
C LEU A 5 -15.18 -23.34 -1.68
N SER A 6 -14.27 -24.29 -1.78
CA SER A 6 -14.29 -25.29 -2.83
C SER A 6 -15.47 -26.25 -2.62
N GLN A 7 -16.01 -26.80 -3.72
CA GLN A 7 -17.17 -27.69 -3.68
C GLN A 7 -16.94 -28.92 -2.77
N ASN A 8 -15.69 -29.36 -2.63
CA ASN A 8 -15.31 -30.46 -1.74
C ASN A 8 -15.48 -30.11 -0.26
N GLU A 9 -15.27 -28.85 0.13
CA GLU A 9 -15.49 -28.38 1.49
C GLU A 9 -16.99 -28.24 1.80
N ILE A 10 -17.79 -27.87 0.80
CA ILE A 10 -19.25 -27.83 0.91
C ILE A 10 -19.81 -29.24 1.12
N ASP A 11 -19.34 -30.22 0.34
CA ASP A 11 -19.79 -31.61 0.45
C ASP A 11 -19.34 -32.25 1.77
N ALA A 12 -18.12 -31.94 2.24
CA ALA A 12 -17.65 -32.38 3.55
C ALA A 12 -18.48 -31.79 4.70
N LEU A 13 -18.86 -30.52 4.62
CA LEU A 13 -19.73 -29.86 5.61
C LEU A 13 -21.16 -30.45 5.60
N LEU A 14 -21.72 -30.72 4.42
CA LEU A 14 -23.05 -31.34 4.28
C LEU A 14 -23.09 -32.79 4.78
N GLN A 15 -22.00 -33.53 4.61
CA GLN A 15 -21.89 -34.90 5.07
C GLN A 15 -21.73 -34.96 6.60
N ALA A 16 -20.93 -34.05 7.18
CA ALA A 16 -20.73 -33.91 8.61
C ALA A 16 -21.98 -33.40 9.35
N LEU A 17 -22.82 -32.58 8.69
CA LEU A 17 -24.11 -32.15 9.24
C LEU A 17 -25.16 -33.29 9.26
N ASN A 18 -25.13 -34.18 8.27
CA ASN A 18 -26.07 -35.31 8.17
C ASN A 18 -25.69 -36.52 9.04
N SER A 19 -24.40 -36.71 9.36
CA SER A 19 -23.96 -37.81 10.24
C SER A 19 -24.29 -37.57 11.72
N GLY A 20 -24.71 -36.35 12.08
CA GLY A 20 -25.02 -35.99 13.47
C GLY A 20 -23.79 -35.93 14.39
N GLU A 21 -22.58 -35.99 13.82
CA GLU A 21 -21.31 -35.94 14.55
C GLU A 21 -20.84 -34.49 14.81
N VAL A 22 -21.54 -33.50 14.28
CA VAL A 22 -21.19 -32.08 14.48
C VAL A 22 -22.26 -31.42 15.34
N ASP A 23 -21.91 -31.17 16.60
CA ASP A 23 -22.75 -30.39 17.49
C ASP A 23 -22.75 -28.93 17.02
N VAL A 24 -23.92 -28.41 16.65
CA VAL A 24 -24.10 -27.01 16.17
C VAL A 24 -23.66 -26.00 17.24
N GLN A 25 -23.52 -26.44 18.49
CA GLN A 25 -22.96 -25.66 19.59
C GLN A 25 -21.45 -25.44 19.46
N GLU A 26 -20.67 -26.41 18.97
CA GLU A 26 -19.21 -26.28 18.78
C GLU A 26 -18.86 -25.32 17.64
N ILE A 27 -19.63 -25.32 16.54
CA ILE A 27 -19.41 -24.38 15.42
C ILE A 27 -19.61 -22.92 15.86
N LYS A 28 -20.57 -22.66 16.77
CA LYS A 28 -20.79 -21.32 17.33
C LYS A 28 -19.67 -20.89 18.27
N GLU A 29 -19.01 -21.82 18.96
CA GLU A 29 -17.86 -21.51 19.80
C GLU A 29 -16.64 -21.12 18.98
N GLU A 30 -16.40 -21.74 17.82
CA GLU A 30 -15.31 -21.36 16.91
C GLU A 30 -15.48 -19.94 16.33
N GLU A 31 -16.71 -19.53 15.98
CA GLU A 31 -17.00 -18.15 15.55
C GLU A 31 -16.87 -17.12 16.70
N SER A 32 -17.05 -17.55 17.95
CA SER A 32 -16.89 -16.72 19.15
C SER A 32 -15.43 -16.52 19.56
N SER A 33 -14.52 -17.36 19.05
CA SER A 33 -13.09 -17.11 19.17
C SER A 33 -12.76 -15.87 18.34
N SER A 34 -12.48 -14.75 19.02
CA SER A 34 -12.12 -13.50 18.37
C SER A 34 -11.06 -13.80 17.32
N LYS A 35 -11.33 -13.53 16.02
CA LYS A 35 -10.34 -13.70 14.95
C LYS A 35 -9.06 -12.96 15.33
N VAL A 36 -8.10 -13.69 15.89
CA VAL A 36 -6.82 -13.13 16.35
C VAL A 36 -6.04 -12.80 15.09
N LYS A 37 -6.12 -11.55 14.65
CA LYS A 37 -5.24 -11.04 13.60
C LYS A 37 -3.85 -10.92 14.18
N LYS A 38 -2.90 -11.65 13.59
CA LYS A 38 -1.48 -11.51 13.87
C LYS A 38 -1.07 -10.07 13.58
N TYR A 39 -0.88 -9.27 14.62
CA TYR A 39 -0.43 -7.89 14.51
C TYR A 39 1.10 -7.88 14.52
N ASP A 40 1.70 -7.34 13.47
CA ASP A 40 3.15 -7.16 13.43
C ASP A 40 3.53 -5.91 14.23
N PHE A 41 4.00 -6.11 15.46
CA PHE A 41 4.47 -5.05 16.34
C PHE A 41 5.76 -4.38 15.86
N ARG A 42 6.50 -4.99 14.92
CA ARG A 42 7.77 -4.42 14.40
C ARG A 42 7.48 -3.30 13.41
N ASN A 43 6.38 -3.41 12.66
CA ASN A 43 5.91 -2.42 11.69
C ASN A 43 4.46 -2.01 12.01
N PRO A 44 4.24 -1.25 13.11
CA PRO A 44 2.90 -0.79 13.44
C PRO A 44 2.39 0.10 12.31
N GLN A 45 1.24 -0.25 11.73
CA GLN A 45 0.58 0.60 10.74
C GLN A 45 0.08 1.87 11.43
N LYS A 46 0.90 2.93 11.42
CA LYS A 46 0.60 4.20 12.08
C LYS A 46 -0.45 5.01 11.31
N ILE A 47 -0.54 4.79 9.99
CA ILE A 47 -1.49 5.49 9.11
C ILE A 47 -2.68 4.58 8.82
N ALA A 48 -3.89 5.11 9.01
CA ALA A 48 -5.12 4.38 8.71
C ALA A 48 -5.30 4.23 7.19
N LYS A 49 -6.01 3.17 6.76
CA LYS A 49 -6.24 2.90 5.34
C LYS A 49 -6.92 4.07 4.60
N ASP A 50 -7.87 4.73 5.25
CA ASP A 50 -8.57 5.88 4.67
C ASP A 50 -7.65 7.10 4.49
N GLN A 51 -6.65 7.25 5.35
CA GLN A 51 -5.63 8.30 5.22
C GLN A 51 -4.66 7.99 4.08
N LEU A 52 -4.25 6.72 3.90
CA LEU A 52 -3.47 6.30 2.72
C LEU A 52 -4.24 6.55 1.42
N ARG A 53 -5.54 6.25 1.39
CA ARG A 53 -6.43 6.57 0.27
C ARG A 53 -6.45 8.07 -0.04
N THR A 54 -6.48 8.90 1.00
CA THR A 54 -6.44 10.36 0.84
C THR A 54 -5.10 10.81 0.28
N LEU A 55 -3.99 10.25 0.75
CA LEU A 55 -2.66 10.52 0.19
C LEU A 55 -2.55 10.08 -1.27
N GLU A 56 -3.11 8.94 -1.64
CA GLU A 56 -3.18 8.47 -3.03
C GLU A 56 -3.86 9.52 -3.94
N ILE A 57 -5.02 10.03 -3.52
CA ILE A 57 -5.75 11.08 -4.27
C ILE A 57 -4.93 12.37 -4.37
N ILE A 58 -4.24 12.78 -3.29
CA ILE A 58 -3.36 13.96 -3.30
C ILE A 58 -2.22 13.77 -4.31
N HIS A 59 -1.56 12.60 -4.30
CA HIS A 59 -0.47 12.31 -5.23
C HIS A 59 -0.97 12.19 -6.67
N GLU A 60 -2.17 11.67 -6.92
CA GLU A 60 -2.81 11.70 -8.24
C GLU A 60 -3.03 13.11 -8.77
N ASN A 61 -3.43 14.04 -7.91
CA ASN A 61 -3.57 15.43 -8.31
C ASN A 61 -2.19 16.05 -8.61
N LEU A 62 -1.22 15.86 -7.71
CA LEU A 62 0.14 16.34 -7.88
C LEU A 62 0.78 15.79 -9.16
N GLY A 63 0.64 14.50 -9.44
CA GLY A 63 1.17 13.84 -10.63
C GLY A 63 0.60 14.42 -11.92
N ARG A 64 -0.71 14.74 -11.94
CA ARG A 64 -1.34 15.43 -13.08
C ARG A 64 -0.75 16.82 -13.32
N LEU A 65 -0.57 17.62 -12.26
CA LEU A 65 0.05 18.94 -12.36
C LEU A 65 1.50 18.85 -12.83
N PHE A 66 2.27 17.91 -12.27
CA PHE A 66 3.67 17.70 -12.62
C PHE A 66 3.83 17.23 -14.08
N GLN A 67 2.91 16.39 -14.56
CA GLN A 67 2.90 15.95 -15.95
C GLN A 67 2.68 17.11 -16.91
N THR A 68 1.68 17.95 -16.65
CA THR A 68 1.41 19.14 -17.47
C THR A 68 2.59 20.10 -17.45
N PHE A 69 3.16 20.36 -16.27
CA PHE A 69 4.33 21.23 -16.13
C PHE A 69 5.53 20.71 -16.92
N LEU A 70 5.94 19.45 -16.69
CA LEU A 70 7.10 18.88 -17.37
C LEU A 70 6.89 18.77 -18.88
N SER A 71 5.68 18.42 -19.33
CA SER A 71 5.40 18.36 -20.77
C SER A 71 5.58 19.73 -21.44
N GLY A 72 5.15 20.81 -20.77
CA GLY A 72 5.33 22.18 -21.24
C GLY A 72 6.80 22.63 -21.17
N TYR A 73 7.49 22.31 -20.08
CA TYR A 73 8.88 22.71 -19.85
C TYR A 73 9.86 22.02 -20.82
N LEU A 74 9.73 20.69 -20.97
CA LEU A 74 10.59 19.88 -21.82
C LEU A 74 10.21 19.91 -23.30
N ARG A 75 9.02 20.45 -23.63
CA ARG A 75 8.43 20.42 -24.99
C ARG A 75 8.34 19.00 -25.57
N ALA A 76 8.12 18.02 -24.70
CA ALA A 76 8.02 16.61 -25.04
C ALA A 76 6.81 16.00 -24.30
N PRO A 77 6.16 14.96 -24.85
CA PRO A 77 5.07 14.30 -24.16
C PRO A 77 5.59 13.56 -22.92
N VAL A 78 5.15 13.96 -21.73
CA VAL A 78 5.46 13.28 -20.46
C VAL A 78 4.21 12.57 -19.96
N LYS A 79 4.38 11.35 -19.43
CA LYS A 79 3.31 10.58 -18.78
C LYS A 79 3.73 10.25 -17.35
N ILE A 80 2.84 10.53 -16.40
CA ILE A 80 3.04 10.26 -14.98
C ILE A 80 1.84 9.48 -14.46
N SER A 81 2.11 8.46 -13.67
CA SER A 81 1.10 7.67 -12.96
C SER A 81 1.66 7.25 -11.61
N ILE A 82 0.80 7.17 -10.61
CA ILE A 82 1.16 6.66 -9.28
C ILE A 82 1.18 5.14 -9.37
N PHE A 83 2.27 4.57 -8.87
CA PHE A 83 2.42 3.13 -8.78
C PHE A 83 1.79 2.60 -7.49
N THR A 84 2.27 3.09 -6.34
CA THR A 84 1.72 2.76 -5.01
C THR A 84 1.90 3.93 -4.05
N VAL A 85 1.10 3.96 -2.98
CA VAL A 85 1.29 4.82 -1.81
C VAL A 85 1.26 3.94 -0.57
N ASP A 86 2.43 3.78 0.05
CA ASP A 86 2.64 2.86 1.15
C ASP A 86 3.45 3.53 2.27
N GLN A 87 3.41 2.92 3.46
CA GLN A 87 4.23 3.32 4.59
C GLN A 87 5.39 2.33 4.76
N PHE A 88 6.60 2.86 4.97
CA PHE A 88 7.81 2.07 5.17
C PHE A 88 8.58 2.57 6.39
N ALA A 89 9.38 1.71 7.00
CA ALA A 89 10.37 2.17 7.97
C ALA A 89 11.45 2.98 7.24
N TYR A 90 11.92 4.08 7.85
CA TYR A 90 12.94 4.93 7.21
C TYR A 90 14.21 4.16 6.83
N SER A 91 14.62 3.17 7.65
CA SER A 91 15.76 2.31 7.35
C SER A 91 15.56 1.43 6.11
N GLU A 92 14.34 0.99 5.83
CA GLU A 92 14.03 0.22 4.62
C GLU A 92 14.15 1.11 3.39
N PHE A 93 13.61 2.34 3.47
CA PHE A 93 13.76 3.33 2.42
C PHE A 93 15.23 3.67 2.17
N SER A 94 16.01 4.01 3.21
CA SER A 94 17.41 4.41 3.06
C SER A 94 18.29 3.31 2.47
N ASN A 95 18.02 2.05 2.80
CA ASN A 95 18.75 0.90 2.27
C ASN A 95 18.38 0.57 0.82
N ALA A 96 17.21 1.02 0.34
CA ALA A 96 16.75 0.79 -1.03
C ALA A 96 17.27 1.83 -2.03
N ILE A 97 17.88 2.92 -1.55
CA ILE A 97 18.39 4.01 -2.41
C ILE A 97 19.56 3.49 -3.26
N SER A 98 19.46 3.72 -4.56
CA SER A 98 20.50 3.33 -5.53
C SER A 98 21.75 4.21 -5.39
N ASN A 99 22.94 3.68 -5.73
CA ASN A 99 24.18 4.47 -5.75
C ASN A 99 24.74 4.50 -7.18
N PRO A 100 24.81 5.67 -7.86
CA PRO A 100 24.48 7.02 -7.37
C PRO A 100 22.97 7.29 -7.27
N ALA A 101 22.58 8.13 -6.29
CA ALA A 101 21.22 8.62 -6.08
C ALA A 101 21.09 10.10 -6.42
N PHE A 102 19.94 10.53 -6.91
CA PHE A 102 19.57 11.94 -6.90
C PHE A 102 18.50 12.17 -5.83
N LEU A 103 18.93 12.71 -4.70
CA LEU A 103 18.08 13.01 -3.55
C LEU A 103 17.91 14.52 -3.39
N SER A 104 16.68 14.95 -3.17
CA SER A 104 16.33 16.33 -2.85
C SER A 104 15.55 16.39 -1.54
N ILE A 105 15.92 17.32 -0.67
CA ILE A 105 15.25 17.59 0.60
C ILE A 105 14.52 18.93 0.48
N ILE A 106 13.23 18.92 0.75
CA ILE A 106 12.36 20.09 0.65
C ILE A 106 11.75 20.37 2.02
N ASP A 107 11.88 21.60 2.52
CA ASP A 107 11.21 22.01 3.75
C ASP A 107 9.70 22.12 3.53
N PHE A 108 8.91 21.50 4.42
CA PHE A 108 7.47 21.38 4.21
C PHE A 108 6.66 22.54 4.81
N ASN A 109 7.14 23.78 4.71
CA ASN A 109 6.47 24.96 5.27
C ASN A 109 5.05 25.15 4.70
N PRO A 110 3.98 25.37 5.50
CA PRO A 110 3.93 25.68 6.95
C PRO A 110 3.85 24.47 7.89
N LEU A 111 3.91 23.26 7.36
CA LEU A 111 3.95 22.05 8.16
C LEU A 111 5.36 21.81 8.70
N ASN A 112 5.43 21.12 9.84
CA ASN A 112 6.71 20.75 10.44
C ASN A 112 7.29 19.54 9.70
N GLY A 113 8.60 19.60 9.41
CA GLY A 113 9.36 18.50 8.85
C GLY A 113 9.83 18.77 7.41
N GLN A 114 10.37 17.72 6.80
CA GLN A 114 10.99 17.76 5.48
C GLN A 114 10.45 16.63 4.61
N ILE A 115 10.34 16.89 3.32
CA ILE A 115 10.02 15.91 2.29
C ILE A 115 11.34 15.50 1.63
N LEU A 116 11.56 14.20 1.52
CA LEU A 116 12.65 13.65 0.74
C LEU A 116 12.10 13.14 -0.59
N ILE A 117 12.71 13.58 -1.69
CA ILE A 117 12.38 13.13 -3.05
C ILE A 117 13.59 12.41 -3.61
N ASP A 118 13.38 11.17 -4.05
CA ASP A 118 14.34 10.38 -4.81
C ASP A 118 13.89 10.29 -6.27
N ILE A 119 14.80 10.55 -7.21
CA ILE A 119 14.54 10.44 -8.64
C ILE A 119 15.63 9.56 -9.24
N SER A 120 15.23 8.60 -10.07
CA SER A 120 16.20 7.77 -10.77
C SER A 120 17.13 8.63 -11.64
N THR A 121 18.43 8.33 -11.59
CA THR A 121 19.46 9.06 -12.34
C THR A 121 19.20 9.05 -13.84
N ASN A 122 18.61 7.98 -14.37
CA ASN A 122 18.19 7.91 -15.78
C ASN A 122 17.18 9.01 -16.16
N ILE A 123 16.18 9.28 -15.30
CA ILE A 123 15.20 10.34 -15.53
C ILE A 123 15.88 11.70 -15.42
N VAL A 124 16.73 11.89 -14.41
CA VAL A 124 17.46 13.16 -14.22
C VAL A 124 18.32 13.48 -15.44
N TYR A 125 19.11 12.52 -15.94
CA TYR A 125 19.92 12.72 -17.15
C TYR A 125 19.09 12.90 -18.42
N SER A 126 17.84 12.43 -18.46
CA SER A 126 16.95 12.68 -19.60
C SER A 126 16.35 14.10 -19.58
N ILE A 127 16.34 14.75 -18.41
CA ILE A 127 15.81 16.10 -18.22
C ILE A 127 16.88 17.18 -18.46
N ILE A 128 18.14 16.89 -18.14
CA ILE A 128 19.31 17.76 -18.34
C ILE A 128 19.73 17.77 -19.80
#